data_AF-A0A8J6AM31-F1
#
_entry.id   AF-A0A8J6AM31-F1
#
_cell.length_a   1.000
_cell.length_b   1.000
_cell.length_c   1.000
_cell.angle_alpha   90.00
_cell.angle_beta   90.00
_cell.angle_gamma   90.00
#
_symmetry.space_group_name_H-M   'P 1'
#
loop_
_entity.id
_entity.type
_entity.pdbx_description
1 polymer ?
#
loop_
_entity_poly.entity_id
_entity_poly.type
_entity_poly.pdbx_seq_one_letter_code
_entity_poly.pdbx_strand_id
1 'polypeptide(L)'
;MKKAFKVMNELRSQNLLCDVTIVAEDMEISAHRVVLAACSPYFHAMFTGEMSESRAKRIRIKEVDGWTLRMLIDYVYTAEIQVTEENV
;
A
#
# COMPACT_ATOMS: atom_id res chain seq x y z
N MET A 1 15.33 -12.12 -1.45
CA MET A 1 14.05 -11.40 -1.22
C MET A 1 14.13 -10.35 -0.12
N LYS A 2 14.54 -10.65 1.13
CA LYS A 2 14.53 -9.69 2.26
C LYS A 2 15.26 -8.35 2.03
N LYS A 3 16.42 -8.34 1.35
CA LYS A 3 17.19 -7.10 1.11
C LYS A 3 16.47 -6.10 0.19
N ALA A 4 15.82 -6.59 -0.88
CA ALA A 4 15.14 -5.72 -1.83
C ALA A 4 13.92 -5.02 -1.20
N PHE A 5 13.11 -5.76 -0.42
CA PHE A 5 11.97 -5.19 0.30
C PHE A 5 12.38 -4.15 1.34
N LYS A 6 13.52 -4.37 2.03
CA LYS A 6 14.08 -3.35 2.92
C LYS A 6 14.37 -2.04 2.17
N VAL A 7 15.05 -2.10 1.02
CA VAL A 7 15.34 -0.92 0.19
C VAL A 7 14.05 -0.30 -0.35
N MET A 8 13.07 -1.10 -0.81
CA MET A 8 11.77 -0.58 -1.26
C MET A 8 11.01 0.14 -0.14
N ASN A 9 11.15 -0.30 1.11
CA ASN A 9 10.57 0.38 2.28
C ASN A 9 11.29 1.70 2.58
N GLU A 10 12.62 1.74 2.45
CA GLU A 10 13.42 2.97 2.57
C GLU A 10 13.07 3.99 1.47
N LEU A 11 12.89 3.53 0.22
CA LEU A 11 12.41 4.38 -0.88
C LEU A 11 11.02 4.95 -0.59
N ARG A 12 10.11 4.10 -0.09
CA ARG A 12 8.75 4.51 0.28
C ARG A 12 8.78 5.59 1.37
N SER A 13 9.57 5.42 2.43
CA SER A 13 9.63 6.38 3.54
C SER A 13 10.21 7.74 3.12
N GLN A 14 11.02 7.76 2.05
CA GLN A 14 11.55 8.98 1.44
C GLN A 14 10.68 9.52 0.29
N ASN A 15 9.53 8.90 0.01
CA ASN A 15 8.65 9.21 -1.13
C ASN A 15 9.36 9.13 -2.50
N LEU A 16 10.40 8.31 -2.62
CA LEU A 16 11.13 8.11 -3.87
C LEU A 16 10.45 7.03 -4.71
N LEU A 17 10.23 7.31 -6.00
CA LEU A 17 9.65 6.38 -6.97
C LEU A 17 8.21 5.92 -6.65
N CYS A 18 7.55 6.52 -5.67
CA CYS A 18 6.13 6.28 -5.40
C CYS A 18 5.27 6.80 -6.56
N ASP A 19 4.51 5.90 -7.16
CA ASP A 19 3.65 6.16 -8.33
C ASP A 19 2.15 6.11 -7.98
N VAL A 20 1.81 5.87 -6.71
CA VAL A 20 0.45 5.94 -6.19
C VAL A 20 0.38 6.47 -4.76
N THR A 21 -0.68 7.20 -4.44
CA THR A 21 -1.09 7.56 -3.08
C THR A 21 -2.39 6.84 -2.75
N ILE A 22 -2.38 6.00 -1.72
CA ILE A 22 -3.57 5.33 -1.20
C ILE A 22 -4.16 6.20 -0.09
N VAL A 23 -5.46 6.40 -0.13
CA VAL A 23 -6.19 7.27 0.80
C VAL A 23 -7.27 6.45 1.51
N ALA A 24 -7.25 6.45 2.83
CA ALA A 24 -8.32 5.92 3.69
C ALA A 24 -8.66 6.99 4.73
N GLU A 25 -9.94 7.35 4.83
CA GLU A 25 -10.40 8.48 5.64
C GLU A 25 -9.57 9.76 5.37
N ASP A 26 -8.88 10.26 6.39
CA ASP A 26 -8.00 11.42 6.38
C ASP A 26 -6.50 11.05 6.25
N MET A 27 -6.18 9.76 6.14
CA MET A 27 -4.81 9.28 5.99
C MET A 27 -4.43 9.09 4.52
N GLU A 28 -3.23 9.57 4.18
CA GLU A 28 -2.63 9.41 2.86
C GLU A 28 -1.29 8.69 2.94
N ILE A 29 -1.11 7.68 2.10
CA ILE A 29 0.08 6.84 2.10
C ILE A 29 0.63 6.72 0.67
N SER A 30 1.79 7.31 0.43
CA SER A 30 2.55 7.10 -0.80
C SER A 30 3.11 5.67 -0.85
N ALA A 31 3.01 5.03 -2.01
CA ALA A 31 3.49 3.67 -2.21
C ALA A 31 3.88 3.43 -3.68
N HIS A 32 4.49 2.26 -3.91
CA HIS A 32 4.79 1.71 -5.23
C HIS A 32 3.72 0.71 -5.64
N ARG A 33 3.09 0.94 -6.79
CA ARG A 33 2.04 0.07 -7.35
C ARG A 33 2.52 -1.36 -7.54
N VAL A 34 3.75 -1.53 -8.03
CA VAL A 34 4.34 -2.86 -8.27
C VAL A 34 4.49 -3.67 -6.99
N VAL A 35 4.83 -3.02 -5.87
CA VAL A 35 5.01 -3.71 -4.58
C VAL A 35 3.65 -4.13 -4.03
N LEU A 36 2.66 -3.22 -4.07
CA LEU A 36 1.30 -3.51 -3.65
C LEU A 36 0.66 -4.64 -4.49
N ALA A 37 0.80 -4.60 -5.80
CA ALA A 37 0.27 -5.62 -6.72
C ALA A 37 0.97 -6.98 -6.55
N ALA A 38 2.26 -7.00 -6.20
CA ALA A 38 2.98 -8.25 -5.95
C ALA A 38 2.51 -8.96 -4.66
N CYS A 39 2.01 -8.20 -3.69
CA CYS A 39 1.64 -8.72 -2.37
C CYS A 39 0.12 -8.85 -2.15
N SER A 40 -0.71 -8.25 -3.00
CA SER A 40 -2.17 -8.24 -2.83
C SER A 40 -2.90 -8.46 -4.16
N PRO A 41 -3.72 -9.52 -4.28
CA PRO A 41 -4.56 -9.75 -5.45
C PRO A 41 -5.53 -8.59 -5.75
N TYR A 42 -5.99 -7.89 -4.70
CA TYR A 42 -6.85 -6.72 -4.85
C TYR A 42 -6.13 -5.59 -5.58
N PHE A 43 -4.93 -5.21 -5.11
CA PHE A 43 -4.13 -4.18 -5.77
C PHE A 43 -3.62 -4.63 -7.14
N HIS A 44 -3.34 -5.93 -7.31
CA HIS A 44 -3.02 -6.49 -8.61
C HIS A 44 -4.14 -6.20 -9.62
N ALA A 45 -5.35 -6.68 -9.34
CA ALA A 45 -6.50 -6.50 -10.22
C ALA A 45 -6.82 -5.02 -10.46
N MET A 46 -6.73 -4.18 -9.42
CA MET A 46 -6.95 -2.74 -9.53
C MET A 46 -5.92 -2.06 -10.44
N PHE A 47 -4.65 -2.44 -10.36
CA PHE A 47 -3.57 -1.77 -11.08
C PHE A 47 -3.31 -2.31 -12.49
N THR A 48 -3.73 -3.54 -12.78
CA THR A 48 -3.61 -4.17 -14.09
C THR A 48 -4.92 -4.21 -14.87
N GLY A 49 -6.03 -3.77 -14.27
CA GLY A 49 -7.32 -3.67 -14.95
C GLY A 49 -7.36 -2.59 -16.03
N GLU A 50 -8.41 -2.60 -16.84
CA GLU A 50 -8.59 -1.65 -17.96
C GLU A 50 -9.43 -0.41 -17.59
N MET A 51 -9.96 -0.35 -16.37
CA MET A 51 -10.77 0.77 -15.89
C MET A 51 -9.92 2.02 -15.63
N SER A 52 -10.52 3.21 -15.68
CA SER A 52 -9.83 4.49 -15.45
C SER A 52 -9.09 4.57 -14.11
N GLU A 53 -9.61 3.90 -13.10
CA GLU A 53 -9.08 3.77 -11.75
C GLU A 53 -7.70 3.12 -11.75
N SER A 54 -7.44 2.22 -12.71
CA SER A 54 -6.11 1.64 -12.92
C SER A 54 -5.06 2.69 -13.25
N ARG A 55 -5.40 3.89 -13.71
CA ARG A 55 -4.42 4.95 -14.04
C ARG A 55 -4.41 6.09 -13.03
N ALA A 56 -5.27 6.04 -12.01
CA ALA A 56 -5.32 7.05 -10.98
C ALA A 56 -4.03 7.05 -10.15
N LYS A 57 -3.43 8.23 -9.98
CA LYS A 57 -2.29 8.44 -9.07
C LYS A 57 -2.71 8.50 -7.60
N ARG A 58 -4.00 8.68 -7.34
CA ARG A 58 -4.57 8.82 -6.00
C ARG A 58 -5.82 7.96 -5.92
N ILE A 59 -5.83 7.00 -5.00
CA ILE A 59 -6.85 5.97 -4.92
C ILE A 59 -7.44 5.98 -3.52
N ARG A 60 -8.74 6.20 -3.43
CA ARG A 60 -9.45 6.16 -2.16
C ARG A 60 -10.02 4.77 -1.94
N ILE A 61 -9.58 4.11 -0.86
CA ILE A 61 -10.18 2.87 -0.38
C ILE A 61 -11.28 3.27 0.59
N LYS A 62 -12.51 2.83 0.28
CA LYS A 62 -13.67 3.00 1.14
C LYS A 62 -13.72 1.80 2.09
N GLU A 63 -14.33 1.96 3.25
CA GLU A 63 -14.59 0.87 4.21
C GLU A 63 -13.37 0.33 4.96
N VAL A 64 -12.23 1.02 4.88
CA VAL A 64 -11.03 0.75 5.70
C VAL A 64 -10.65 2.06 6.37
N ASP A 65 -10.42 2.04 7.68
CA ASP A 65 -9.94 3.20 8.42
C ASP A 65 -8.44 3.48 8.13
N GLY A 66 -8.00 4.70 8.43
CA GLY A 66 -6.63 5.10 8.12
C GLY A 66 -5.56 4.22 8.78
N TRP A 67 -5.80 3.77 10.01
CA TRP A 67 -4.83 2.98 10.79
C TRP A 67 -4.70 1.56 10.25
N THR A 68 -5.83 0.90 9.97
CA THR A 68 -5.85 -0.44 9.36
C THR A 68 -5.15 -0.42 7.99
N LEU A 69 -5.41 0.61 7.17
CA LEU A 69 -4.70 0.77 5.90
C LEU A 69 -3.18 0.89 6.13
N ARG A 70 -2.76 1.69 7.10
CA ARG A 70 -1.33 1.86 7.41
C ARG A 70 -0.67 0.54 7.79
N MET A 71 -1.32 -0.23 8.65
CA MET A 71 -0.84 -1.56 9.06
C MET A 71 -0.71 -2.52 7.87
N LEU A 72 -1.70 -2.54 6.98
CA LEU A 72 -1.67 -3.37 5.77
C LEU A 72 -0.52 -2.96 4.83
N ILE A 73 -0.34 -1.67 4.60
CA ILE A 73 0.76 -1.18 3.75
C ILE A 73 2.10 -1.47 4.41
N ASP A 74 2.26 -1.25 5.70
CA ASP A 74 3.52 -1.56 6.39
C ASP A 74 3.82 -3.07 6.30
N TYR A 75 2.84 -3.93 6.52
CA TYR A 75 2.96 -5.38 6.32
C TYR A 75 3.43 -5.74 4.90
N VAL A 76 2.90 -5.10 3.86
CA VAL A 76 3.33 -5.34 2.47
C VAL A 76 4.83 -5.08 2.28
N TYR A 77 5.40 -4.09 2.98
CA TYR A 77 6.81 -3.73 2.85
C TYR A 77 7.74 -4.46 3.83
N THR A 78 7.25 -4.88 4.99
CA THR A 78 8.06 -5.51 6.06
C THR A 78 7.88 -7.02 6.14
N ALA A 79 6.77 -7.55 5.63
CA ALA A 79 6.26 -8.91 5.89
C ALA A 79 6.01 -9.19 7.38
N GLU A 80 5.87 -8.14 8.20
CA GLU A 80 5.64 -8.21 9.64
C GLU A 80 4.42 -7.35 10.00
N ILE A 81 3.47 -7.94 10.74
CA ILE A 81 2.30 -7.23 11.28
C ILE A 81 2.21 -7.54 12.78
N GLN A 82 2.04 -6.50 13.59
CA GLN A 82 1.81 -6.64 15.02
C GLN A 82 0.31 -6.69 15.25
N VAL A 83 -0.21 -7.82 15.72
CA VAL A 83 -1.64 -7.99 16.05
C VAL A 83 -1.82 -7.81 17.56
N THR A 84 -2.73 -6.93 17.95
CA THR A 84 -3.11 -6.60 19.33
C THR A 84 -4.64 -6.68 19.46
N GLU A 85 -5.19 -6.84 20.67
CA GLU A 85 -6.66 -6.88 20.86
C GLU A 85 -7.38 -5.62 20.35
N GLU A 86 -6.68 -4.50 20.24
CA GLU A 86 -7.22 -3.22 19.76
C GLU A 86 -7.24 -3.09 18.23
N ASN A 87 -6.57 -3.99 17.49
CA ASN A 87 -6.45 -3.94 16.03
C ASN A 87 -7.09 -5.12 15.29
N VAL A 88 -7.92 -5.90 16.00
CA VAL A 88 -8.71 -7.05 15.49
C VAL A 88 -10.16 -6.63 15.27
#